data_AF-A0A843LJI4-F1
#
_entry.id   AF-A0A843LJI4-F1
#
_cell.length_a   1.000
_cell.length_b   1.000
_cell.length_c   1.000
_cell.angle_alpha   90.00
_cell.angle_beta   90.00
_cell.angle_gamma   90.00
#
_symmetry.space_group_name_H-M   'P 1'
#
loop_
_entity.id
_entity.type
_entity.pdbx_description
1 polymer ?
#
loop_
_entity_poly.entity_id
_entity_poly.type
_entity_poly.pdbx_seq_one_letter_code
_entity_poly.pdbx_strand_id
1 'polypeptide(L)'
;MPPVSLRSILPISAKARTEADRLEPVLVESLGSPLSMERKRMEGRVLSAFEEEAGAIMAMLLRHMETRNDNAREAIDRLLNGLTASREGKAALLENLAHPDQEVRKGARTMLVRIWGEGMDAFATDYEQAMLLMNVARSRDIYVDDIMTLTELVKVTLLEGDRERALEDIALIVKLLRHRYRSVETMKDYLAEMLRITPELSKLGVMSGRIEESLRTASRANRTRTFDYTKELIDERMREVELIDRMRSIGATVKEALTEAPHMPLDDISGTDMRMFTHLKGLVEKGTTMSVTGRASEIVAMVSAFLADELFPYLEGKAQDRLSAMDPSLLYVIYTVGLTCLKLMAEPLPSVSEELYVTYFKELEGAPSLAAVPWPSAVL
;
A
#
# COMPACT_ATOMS: atom_id res chain seq x y z
N MET A 1 6.78 -10.11 14.19
CA MET A 1 5.35 -9.76 14.26
C MET A 1 4.81 -10.14 15.64
N PRO A 2 4.24 -9.21 16.43
CA PRO A 2 3.45 -9.61 17.58
C PRO A 2 2.08 -10.14 17.11
N PRO A 3 1.45 -11.06 17.85
CA PRO A 3 0.16 -11.63 17.45
C PRO A 3 -0.98 -10.61 17.63
N VAL A 4 -1.95 -10.67 16.72
CA VAL A 4 -3.22 -9.94 16.81
C VAL A 4 -3.87 -10.26 18.16
N SER A 5 -4.02 -9.23 19.00
CA SER A 5 -4.62 -9.34 20.32
C SER A 5 -6.11 -9.70 20.20
N LEU A 6 -6.52 -10.77 20.87
CA LEU A 6 -7.90 -11.27 21.01
C LEU A 6 -8.88 -10.28 21.68
N ARG A 7 -8.50 -9.00 21.84
CA ARG A 7 -9.36 -7.92 22.37
C ARG A 7 -10.43 -7.41 21.39
N SER A 8 -10.48 -7.91 20.15
CA SER A 8 -11.44 -7.47 19.13
C SER A 8 -12.84 -8.14 19.20
N ILE A 9 -13.09 -9.06 20.14
CA ILE A 9 -14.33 -9.89 20.18
C ILE A 9 -15.16 -9.70 21.47
N LEU A 10 -14.96 -8.63 22.25
CA LEU A 10 -15.83 -8.37 23.41
C LEU A 10 -16.93 -7.31 23.12
N PRO A 11 -18.14 -7.48 23.70
CA PRO A 11 -19.29 -6.61 23.47
C PRO A 11 -19.01 -5.17 23.92
N ILE A 12 -19.64 -4.24 23.20
CA ILE A 12 -19.40 -2.78 23.10
C ILE A 12 -19.40 -1.99 24.43
N SER A 13 -19.63 -2.59 25.61
CA SER A 13 -19.89 -1.82 26.84
C SER A 13 -18.67 -1.40 27.68
N ALA A 14 -17.42 -1.61 27.22
CA ALA A 14 -16.23 -1.19 27.98
C ALA A 14 -15.02 -0.80 27.12
N LYS A 15 -15.21 -0.24 25.93
CA LYS A 15 -14.15 0.57 25.30
C LYS A 15 -14.19 1.94 25.98
N ALA A 16 -13.06 2.41 26.50
CA ALA A 16 -12.92 3.80 26.89
C ALA A 16 -13.40 4.66 25.70
N ARG A 17 -14.29 5.63 25.94
CA ARG A 17 -14.75 6.55 24.88
C ARG A 17 -13.51 7.20 24.26
N THR A 18 -13.37 7.05 22.95
CA THR A 18 -12.30 7.65 22.14
C THR A 18 -12.38 9.17 22.27
N GLU A 19 -11.29 9.89 21.97
CA GLU A 19 -11.38 11.35 21.93
C GLU A 19 -12.32 11.81 20.81
N ALA A 20 -12.39 11.05 19.71
CA ALA A 20 -13.40 11.27 18.67
C ALA A 20 -14.83 11.25 19.24
N ASP A 21 -15.20 10.25 20.06
CA ASP A 21 -16.53 10.14 20.67
C ASP A 21 -16.85 11.31 21.63
N ARG A 22 -15.81 11.96 22.19
CA ARG A 22 -15.95 13.11 23.09
C ARG A 22 -16.07 14.43 22.34
N LEU A 23 -15.38 14.55 21.21
CA LEU A 23 -15.39 15.75 20.38
C LEU A 23 -16.65 15.86 19.53
N GLU A 24 -17.14 14.72 19.02
CA GLU A 24 -18.23 14.68 18.05
C GLU A 24 -19.49 15.46 18.46
N PRO A 25 -20.04 15.34 19.70
CA PRO A 25 -21.29 16.00 20.06
C PRO A 25 -21.22 17.54 20.02
N VAL A 26 -20.02 18.11 20.20
CA VAL A 26 -19.80 19.56 20.28
C VAL A 26 -19.12 20.12 19.03
N LEU A 27 -18.74 19.26 18.08
CA LEU A 27 -17.93 19.63 16.91
C LEU A 27 -18.62 20.71 16.07
N VAL A 28 -19.85 20.45 15.61
CA VAL A 28 -20.59 21.35 14.71
C VAL A 28 -20.91 22.69 15.40
N GLU A 29 -21.28 22.66 16.67
CA GLU A 29 -21.56 23.87 17.45
C GLU A 29 -20.30 24.72 17.65
N SER A 30 -19.19 24.09 18.05
CA SER A 30 -17.93 24.79 18.34
C SER A 30 -17.28 25.35 17.08
N LEU A 31 -17.29 24.59 15.97
CA LEU A 31 -16.79 25.06 14.67
C LEU A 31 -17.72 26.08 14.01
N GLY A 32 -19.03 25.98 14.28
CA GLY A 32 -20.03 26.91 13.81
C GLY A 32 -20.14 28.20 14.61
N SER A 33 -19.43 28.30 15.75
CA SER A 33 -19.49 29.43 16.66
C SER A 33 -19.04 30.75 15.99
N PRO A 34 -19.73 31.88 16.26
CA PRO A 34 -19.30 33.19 15.79
C PRO A 34 -17.98 33.63 16.45
N LEU A 35 -17.59 33.04 17.59
CA LEU A 35 -16.36 33.36 18.31
C LEU A 35 -15.17 32.64 17.66
N SER A 36 -14.25 33.42 17.08
CA SER A 36 -13.04 32.88 16.43
C SER A 36 -12.16 32.06 17.38
N MET A 37 -12.12 32.40 18.66
CA MET A 37 -11.36 31.67 19.68
C MET A 37 -11.89 30.26 19.93
N GLU A 38 -13.21 30.07 19.93
CA GLU A 38 -13.83 28.74 20.12
C GLU A 38 -13.55 27.84 18.93
N ARG A 39 -13.67 28.39 17.71
CA ARG A 39 -13.32 27.67 16.47
C ARG A 39 -11.87 27.22 16.47
N LYS A 40 -10.92 28.13 16.73
CA LYS A 40 -9.49 27.80 16.80
C LYS A 40 -9.17 26.76 17.88
N ARG A 41 -9.84 26.84 19.03
CA ARG A 41 -9.66 25.86 20.11
C ARG A 41 -10.15 24.48 19.69
N MET A 42 -11.29 24.40 19.00
CA MET A 42 -11.81 23.13 18.49
C MET A 42 -10.92 22.56 17.39
N GLU A 43 -10.51 23.39 16.42
CA GLU A 43 -9.55 23.00 15.37
C GLU A 43 -8.26 22.42 16.00
N GLY A 44 -7.68 23.10 16.99
CA GLY A 44 -6.48 22.61 17.69
C GLY A 44 -6.68 21.28 18.43
N ARG A 45 -7.85 21.06 19.04
CA ARG A 45 -8.19 19.77 19.68
C ARG A 45 -8.33 18.64 18.65
N VAL A 46 -8.95 18.92 17.51
CA VAL A 46 -9.09 17.95 16.41
C VAL A 46 -7.71 17.55 15.88
N LEU A 47 -6.83 18.52 15.64
CA LEU A 47 -5.47 18.26 15.16
C LEU A 47 -4.66 17.43 16.16
N SER A 48 -4.69 17.79 17.45
CA SER A 48 -4.00 17.03 18.49
C SER A 48 -4.56 15.61 18.66
N ALA A 49 -5.87 15.42 18.58
CA ALA A 49 -6.48 14.09 18.66
C ALA A 49 -6.19 13.25 17.40
N PHE A 50 -5.96 13.89 16.25
CA PHE A 50 -5.62 13.20 15.02
C PHE A 50 -4.27 12.49 15.11
N GLU A 51 -3.29 13.06 15.84
CA GLU A 51 -1.97 12.45 16.06
C GLU A 51 -2.06 11.12 16.82
N GLU A 52 -3.09 10.93 17.65
CA GLU A 52 -3.28 9.70 18.44
C GLU A 52 -4.31 8.74 17.81
N GLU A 53 -5.39 9.28 17.22
CA GLU A 53 -6.55 8.53 16.75
C GLU A 53 -6.96 8.92 15.31
N ALA A 54 -5.99 8.99 14.39
CA ALA A 54 -6.16 9.46 13.01
C ALA A 54 -7.41 8.91 12.31
N GLY A 55 -7.62 7.58 12.36
CA GLY A 55 -8.76 6.93 11.71
C GLY A 55 -10.12 7.33 12.28
N ALA A 56 -10.23 7.48 13.61
CA ALA A 56 -11.49 7.83 14.28
C ALA A 56 -11.83 9.32 14.10
N ILE A 57 -10.83 10.19 14.17
CA ILE A 57 -11.00 11.63 13.90
C ILE A 57 -11.37 11.86 12.43
N MET A 58 -10.73 11.14 11.50
CA MET A 58 -11.11 11.17 10.09
C MET A 58 -12.58 10.76 9.90
N ALA A 59 -13.02 9.64 10.51
CA ALA A 59 -14.40 9.20 10.43
C ALA A 59 -15.40 10.25 10.94
N MET A 60 -15.10 10.87 12.10
CA MET A 60 -15.90 11.94 12.69
C MET A 60 -16.04 13.13 11.74
N LEU A 61 -14.95 13.59 11.13
CA LEU A 61 -14.98 14.72 10.19
C LEU A 61 -15.76 14.38 8.92
N LEU A 62 -15.54 13.18 8.35
CA LEU A 62 -16.23 12.72 7.14
C LEU A 62 -17.75 12.64 7.34
N ARG A 63 -18.21 12.18 8.51
CA ARG A 63 -19.64 12.12 8.87
C ARG A 63 -20.34 13.48 8.81
N HIS A 64 -19.60 14.57 9.07
CA HIS A 64 -20.15 15.91 9.17
C HIS A 64 -19.85 16.82 7.97
N MET A 65 -19.32 16.27 6.87
CA MET A 65 -19.01 17.03 5.64
C MET A 65 -20.21 17.79 5.06
N GLU A 66 -21.43 17.26 5.20
CA GLU A 66 -22.66 17.88 4.68
C GLU A 66 -23.49 18.56 5.77
N THR A 67 -22.86 19.04 6.85
CA THR A 67 -23.58 19.77 7.90
C THR A 67 -24.24 21.05 7.38
N ARG A 68 -25.40 21.40 7.96
CA ARG A 68 -26.20 22.57 7.55
C ARG A 68 -25.60 23.91 7.97
N ASN A 69 -24.72 23.92 8.97
CA ASN A 69 -24.06 25.14 9.42
C ASN A 69 -22.89 25.44 8.47
N ASP A 70 -23.02 26.51 7.67
CA ASP A 70 -22.02 26.87 6.64
C ASP A 70 -20.62 27.09 7.23
N ASN A 71 -20.51 27.78 8.38
CA ASN A 71 -19.24 28.02 9.05
C ASN A 71 -18.57 26.71 9.51
N ALA A 72 -19.37 25.81 10.10
CA ALA A 72 -18.87 24.52 10.55
C ALA A 72 -18.44 23.65 9.36
N ARG A 73 -19.23 23.67 8.27
CA ARG A 73 -18.92 22.96 7.03
C ARG A 73 -17.61 23.43 6.42
N GLU A 74 -17.40 24.75 6.31
CA GLU A 74 -16.14 25.31 5.81
C GLU A 74 -14.96 24.97 6.71
N ALA A 75 -15.14 24.93 8.04
CA ALA A 75 -14.07 24.54 8.96
C ALA A 75 -13.73 23.04 8.82
N ILE A 76 -14.73 22.17 8.72
CA ILE A 76 -14.53 20.73 8.49
C ILE A 76 -13.83 20.49 7.15
N ASP A 77 -14.25 21.19 6.09
CA ASP A 77 -13.63 21.10 4.77
C ASP A 77 -12.15 21.49 4.81
N ARG A 78 -11.83 22.61 5.49
CA ARG A 78 -10.43 23.03 5.71
C ARG A 78 -9.62 22.01 6.51
N LEU A 79 -10.19 21.44 7.57
CA LEU A 79 -9.52 20.40 8.38
C LEU A 79 -9.25 19.14 7.55
N LEU A 80 -10.23 18.66 6.79
CA LEU A 80 -10.08 17.50 5.92
C LEU A 80 -9.00 17.73 4.85
N ASN A 81 -9.02 18.88 4.17
CA ASN A 81 -8.01 19.22 3.17
C ASN A 81 -6.61 19.36 3.80
N GLY A 82 -6.50 19.94 5.00
CA GLY A 82 -5.24 20.09 5.71
C GLY A 82 -4.66 18.75 6.18
N LEU A 83 -5.50 17.88 6.77
CA LEU A 83 -5.09 16.57 7.24
C LEU A 83 -4.68 15.66 6.07
N THR A 84 -5.46 15.65 4.99
CA THR A 84 -5.20 14.81 3.79
C THR A 84 -4.07 15.34 2.89
N ALA A 85 -3.44 16.46 3.25
CA ALA A 85 -2.17 16.88 2.64
C ALA A 85 -1.01 15.94 3.03
N SER A 86 -1.08 15.28 4.19
CA SER A 86 -0.07 14.32 4.63
C SER A 86 -0.39 12.89 4.17
N ARG A 87 0.64 12.05 4.04
CA ARG A 87 0.48 10.62 3.74
C ARG A 87 -0.35 9.90 4.80
N GLU A 88 -0.18 10.26 6.07
CA GLU A 88 -0.95 9.71 7.18
C GLU A 88 -2.45 10.06 7.09
N GLY A 89 -2.78 11.31 6.75
CA GLY A 89 -4.17 11.72 6.51
C GLY A 89 -4.81 10.99 5.34
N LYS A 90 -4.07 10.81 4.25
CA LYS A 90 -4.53 9.99 3.11
C LYS A 90 -4.75 8.54 3.53
N ALA A 91 -3.85 7.95 4.31
CA ALA A 91 -4.01 6.57 4.81
C ALA A 91 -5.25 6.43 5.71
N ALA A 92 -5.43 7.36 6.67
CA ALA A 92 -6.59 7.38 7.55
C ALA A 92 -7.92 7.52 6.79
N LEU A 93 -7.93 8.26 5.68
CA LEU A 93 -9.08 8.35 4.77
C LEU A 93 -9.38 6.99 4.11
N LEU A 94 -8.36 6.28 3.61
CA LEU A 94 -8.54 4.98 2.95
C LEU A 94 -9.07 3.90 3.90
N GLU A 95 -8.69 3.94 5.18
CA GLU A 95 -9.25 3.06 6.21
C GLU A 95 -10.77 3.22 6.39
N ASN A 96 -11.31 4.39 6.05
CA ASN A 96 -12.73 4.71 6.20
C ASN A 96 -13.60 4.36 4.98
N LEU A 97 -13.04 3.79 3.92
CA LEU A 97 -13.79 3.44 2.70
C LEU A 97 -14.86 2.37 2.91
N ALA A 98 -14.63 1.42 3.81
CA ALA A 98 -15.58 0.38 4.17
C ALA A 98 -16.21 0.60 5.55
N HIS A 99 -16.24 1.84 6.04
CA HIS A 99 -16.80 2.18 7.34
C HIS A 99 -18.30 1.80 7.39
N PRO A 100 -18.86 1.27 8.51
CA PRO A 100 -20.25 0.84 8.57
C PRO A 100 -21.27 1.97 8.35
N ASP A 101 -20.94 3.17 8.79
CA ASP A 101 -21.75 4.38 8.57
C ASP A 101 -21.68 4.86 7.11
N GLN A 102 -22.85 5.01 6.49
CA GLN A 102 -23.00 5.46 5.10
C GLN A 102 -22.52 6.89 4.88
N GLU A 103 -22.72 7.80 5.84
CA GLU A 103 -22.29 9.20 5.70
C GLU A 103 -20.76 9.29 5.67
N VAL A 104 -20.08 8.47 6.48
CA VAL A 104 -18.61 8.37 6.46
C VAL A 104 -18.11 7.86 5.11
N ARG A 105 -18.72 6.81 4.54
CA ARG A 105 -18.33 6.29 3.21
C ARG A 105 -18.58 7.31 2.11
N LYS A 106 -19.70 8.02 2.15
CA LYS A 106 -20.02 9.09 1.19
C LYS A 106 -19.01 10.24 1.28
N GLY A 107 -18.66 10.66 2.49
CA GLY A 107 -17.59 11.62 2.72
C GLY A 107 -16.25 11.12 2.19
N ALA A 108 -15.89 9.87 2.47
CA ALA A 108 -14.64 9.28 2.03
C ALA A 108 -14.52 9.24 0.50
N ARG A 109 -15.60 8.83 -0.20
CA ARG A 109 -15.70 8.84 -1.66
C ARG A 109 -15.55 10.25 -2.24
N THR A 110 -16.13 11.25 -1.58
CA THR A 110 -16.02 12.65 -1.99
C THR A 110 -14.58 13.15 -1.88
N MET A 111 -13.91 12.82 -0.77
CA MET A 111 -12.50 13.16 -0.55
C MET A 111 -11.55 12.42 -1.50
N LEU A 112 -11.83 11.15 -1.83
CA LEU A 112 -11.07 10.39 -2.82
C LEU A 112 -11.00 11.11 -4.17
N VAL A 113 -12.16 11.53 -4.69
CA VAL A 113 -12.24 12.26 -5.97
C VAL A 113 -11.51 13.60 -5.88
N ARG A 114 -11.57 14.28 -4.74
CA ARG A 114 -10.88 15.54 -4.53
C ARG A 114 -9.35 15.40 -4.53
N ILE A 115 -8.83 14.34 -3.91
CA ILE A 115 -7.39 14.16 -3.71
C ILE A 115 -6.73 13.53 -4.94
N TRP A 116 -7.35 12.48 -5.52
CA TRP A 116 -6.78 11.68 -6.60
C TRP A 116 -7.50 11.87 -7.96
N GLY A 117 -8.47 12.77 -8.02
CA GLY A 117 -9.14 13.19 -9.25
C GLY A 117 -10.34 12.34 -9.66
N GLU A 118 -10.90 12.67 -10.82
CA GLU A 118 -12.06 11.98 -11.40
C GLU A 118 -11.81 10.49 -11.64
N GLY A 119 -12.86 9.67 -11.47
CA GLY A 119 -12.82 8.21 -11.62
C GLY A 119 -12.51 7.43 -10.33
N MET A 120 -12.05 8.11 -9.28
CA MET A 120 -11.77 7.48 -7.97
C MET A 120 -13.01 7.06 -7.19
N ASP A 121 -14.18 7.46 -7.67
CA ASP A 121 -15.46 7.02 -7.17
C ASP A 121 -15.74 5.55 -7.54
N ALA A 122 -15.18 5.07 -8.67
CA ALA A 122 -15.17 3.65 -9.04
C ALA A 122 -14.28 2.84 -8.08
N PHE A 123 -13.10 3.35 -7.74
CA PHE A 123 -12.22 2.73 -6.74
C PHE A 123 -12.95 2.50 -5.41
N ALA A 124 -13.61 3.54 -4.89
CA ALA A 124 -14.38 3.45 -3.64
C ALA A 124 -15.47 2.38 -3.73
N THR A 125 -16.19 2.34 -4.86
CA THR A 125 -17.28 1.40 -5.11
C THR A 125 -16.77 -0.04 -5.18
N ASP A 126 -15.69 -0.29 -5.91
CA ASP A 126 -15.08 -1.62 -6.02
C ASP A 126 -14.48 -2.07 -4.69
N TYR A 127 -13.91 -1.15 -3.91
CA TYR A 127 -13.40 -1.43 -2.56
C TYR A 127 -14.53 -1.84 -1.60
N GLU A 128 -15.62 -1.07 -1.55
CA GLU A 128 -16.81 -1.43 -0.77
C GLU A 128 -17.36 -2.80 -1.20
N GLN A 129 -17.42 -3.06 -2.50
CA GLN A 129 -17.87 -4.34 -3.04
C GLN A 129 -16.92 -5.49 -2.65
N ALA A 130 -15.61 -5.29 -2.71
CA ALA A 130 -14.62 -6.28 -2.32
C ALA A 130 -14.80 -6.66 -0.84
N MET A 131 -14.92 -5.67 0.04
CA MET A 131 -15.13 -5.89 1.48
C MET A 131 -16.44 -6.62 1.77
N LEU A 132 -17.52 -6.29 1.06
CA LEU A 132 -18.79 -7.02 1.19
C LEU A 132 -18.66 -8.48 0.72
N LEU A 133 -18.02 -8.72 -0.43
CA LEU A 133 -17.81 -10.07 -0.95
C LEU A 133 -16.90 -10.91 -0.04
N MET A 134 -15.88 -10.30 0.57
CA MET A 134 -15.04 -10.97 1.56
C MET A 134 -15.82 -11.39 2.81
N ASN A 135 -16.66 -10.49 3.34
CA ASN A 135 -17.49 -10.81 4.50
C ASN A 135 -18.46 -11.96 4.19
N VAL A 136 -19.08 -11.95 3.00
CA VAL A 136 -19.92 -13.03 2.52
C VAL A 136 -19.12 -14.34 2.36
N ALA A 137 -17.95 -14.29 1.75
CA ALA A 137 -17.08 -15.46 1.59
C ALA A 137 -16.66 -16.07 2.95
N ARG A 138 -16.27 -15.22 3.91
CA ARG A 138 -15.92 -15.63 5.28
C ARG A 138 -17.08 -16.31 6.00
N SER A 139 -18.29 -15.75 5.89
CA SER A 139 -19.50 -16.37 6.47
C SER A 139 -19.83 -17.75 5.89
N ARG A 140 -19.23 -18.11 4.75
CA ARG A 140 -19.38 -19.41 4.09
C ARG A 140 -18.14 -20.30 4.19
N ASP A 141 -17.22 -20.01 5.11
CA ASP A 141 -15.94 -20.74 5.29
C ASP A 141 -15.11 -20.82 4.00
N ILE A 142 -15.12 -19.76 3.18
CA ILE A 142 -14.29 -19.66 1.97
C ILE A 142 -13.01 -18.89 2.33
N TYR A 143 -11.84 -19.49 2.10
CA TYR A 143 -10.56 -18.83 2.33
C TYR A 143 -10.36 -17.62 1.39
N VAL A 144 -10.16 -16.44 1.97
CA VAL A 144 -9.98 -15.15 1.25
C VAL A 144 -8.91 -14.24 1.88
N ASP A 145 -8.10 -14.75 2.81
CA ASP A 145 -7.15 -13.91 3.56
C ASP A 145 -5.98 -13.42 2.71
N ASP A 146 -5.59 -14.19 1.69
CA ASP A 146 -4.67 -13.77 0.63
C ASP A 146 -5.24 -12.59 -0.18
N ILE A 147 -6.53 -12.64 -0.56
CA ILE A 147 -7.19 -11.53 -1.27
C ILE A 147 -7.33 -10.31 -0.36
N MET A 148 -7.58 -10.49 0.93
CA MET A 148 -7.56 -9.39 1.90
C MET A 148 -6.18 -8.70 1.93
N THR A 149 -5.10 -9.48 1.89
CA THR A 149 -3.74 -8.93 1.80
C THR A 149 -3.56 -8.09 0.54
N LEU A 150 -4.06 -8.57 -0.61
CA LEU A 150 -4.07 -7.76 -1.85
C LEU A 150 -4.88 -6.47 -1.70
N THR A 151 -6.04 -6.51 -1.05
CA THR A 151 -6.86 -5.31 -0.83
C THR A 151 -6.17 -4.26 0.02
N GLU A 152 -5.41 -4.69 1.03
CA GLU A 152 -4.56 -3.78 1.81
C GLU A 152 -3.42 -3.20 0.95
N LEU A 153 -2.77 -4.01 0.12
CA LEU A 153 -1.70 -3.54 -0.77
C LEU A 153 -2.19 -2.54 -1.80
N VAL A 154 -3.41 -2.67 -2.30
CA VAL A 154 -3.99 -1.70 -3.24
C VAL A 154 -4.15 -0.31 -2.63
N LYS A 155 -4.45 -0.21 -1.33
CA LYS A 155 -4.43 1.10 -0.63
C LYS A 155 -3.03 1.69 -0.65
N VAL A 156 -2.00 0.86 -0.44
CA VAL A 156 -0.60 1.31 -0.50
C VAL A 156 -0.26 1.80 -1.90
N THR A 157 -0.57 1.04 -2.95
CA THR A 157 -0.34 1.45 -4.36
C THR A 157 -0.94 2.84 -4.66
N LEU A 158 -2.16 3.10 -4.18
CA LEU A 158 -2.81 4.40 -4.34
C LEU A 158 -2.13 5.52 -3.54
N LEU A 159 -1.64 5.22 -2.33
CA LEU A 159 -0.89 6.17 -1.50
C LEU A 159 0.45 6.56 -2.13
N GLU A 160 1.11 5.63 -2.82
CA GLU A 160 2.35 5.86 -3.57
C GLU A 160 2.13 6.57 -4.92
N GLY A 161 0.88 6.92 -5.25
CA GLY A 161 0.55 7.75 -6.42
C GLY A 161 0.31 6.99 -7.72
N ASP A 162 0.37 5.66 -7.71
CA ASP A 162 0.02 4.86 -8.89
C ASP A 162 -1.48 4.57 -8.97
N ARG A 163 -2.21 5.62 -9.37
CA ARG A 163 -3.67 5.62 -9.43
C ARG A 163 -4.24 4.59 -10.40
N GLU A 164 -3.67 4.48 -11.60
CA GLU A 164 -4.17 3.59 -12.64
C GLU A 164 -4.00 2.14 -12.22
N ARG A 165 -2.82 1.79 -11.68
CA ARG A 165 -2.57 0.46 -11.16
C ARG A 165 -3.49 0.09 -10.00
N ALA A 166 -3.73 1.03 -9.07
CA ALA A 166 -4.66 0.79 -7.97
C ALA A 166 -6.11 0.53 -8.44
N LEU A 167 -6.57 1.23 -9.49
CA LEU A 167 -7.87 0.99 -10.11
C LEU A 167 -7.95 -0.38 -10.80
N GLU A 168 -6.91 -0.77 -11.52
CA GLU A 168 -6.83 -2.10 -12.14
C GLU A 168 -6.86 -3.21 -11.09
N ASP A 169 -6.07 -3.08 -10.03
CA ASP A 169 -5.92 -4.08 -8.99
C ASP A 169 -7.21 -4.24 -8.18
N ILE A 170 -7.91 -3.16 -7.81
CA ILE A 170 -9.17 -3.29 -7.05
C ILE A 170 -10.25 -3.97 -7.89
N ALA A 171 -10.33 -3.66 -9.19
CA ALA A 171 -11.25 -4.32 -10.10
C ALA A 171 -10.91 -5.81 -10.29
N LEU A 172 -9.61 -6.15 -10.32
CA LEU A 172 -9.13 -7.54 -10.35
C LEU A 172 -9.51 -8.28 -9.06
N ILE A 173 -9.33 -7.67 -7.89
CA ILE A 173 -9.72 -8.23 -6.60
C ILE A 173 -11.20 -8.61 -6.58
N VAL A 174 -12.09 -7.73 -7.05
CA VAL A 174 -13.53 -8.02 -7.15
C VAL A 174 -13.78 -9.24 -8.04
N LYS A 175 -13.09 -9.34 -9.19
CA LYS A 175 -13.18 -10.50 -10.10
C LYS A 175 -12.68 -11.78 -9.43
N LEU A 176 -11.56 -11.72 -8.71
CA LEU A 176 -11.00 -12.86 -7.97
C LEU A 176 -11.94 -13.36 -6.88
N LEU A 177 -12.54 -12.46 -6.10
CA LEU A 177 -13.53 -12.82 -5.09
C LEU A 177 -14.75 -13.50 -5.71
N ARG A 178 -15.31 -12.93 -6.79
CA ARG A 178 -16.45 -13.52 -7.50
C ARG A 178 -16.12 -14.90 -8.07
N HIS A 179 -14.96 -15.05 -8.70
CA HIS A 179 -14.51 -16.33 -9.25
C HIS A 179 -14.32 -17.37 -8.14
N ARG A 180 -13.65 -16.99 -7.05
CA ARG A 180 -13.39 -17.89 -5.93
C ARG A 180 -14.68 -18.35 -5.26
N TYR A 181 -15.58 -17.41 -4.99
CA TYR A 181 -16.89 -17.71 -4.45
C TYR A 181 -17.64 -18.73 -5.32
N ARG A 182 -17.74 -18.45 -6.63
CA ARG A 182 -18.40 -19.37 -7.59
C ARG A 182 -17.74 -20.74 -7.62
N SER A 183 -16.41 -20.79 -7.72
CA SER A 183 -15.66 -22.05 -7.80
C SER A 183 -15.88 -22.94 -6.57
N VAL A 184 -15.82 -22.35 -5.37
CA VAL A 184 -15.98 -23.09 -4.12
C VAL A 184 -17.42 -23.54 -3.92
N GLU A 185 -18.41 -22.69 -4.18
CA GLU A 185 -19.83 -23.06 -4.06
C GLU A 185 -20.23 -24.15 -5.07
N THR A 186 -19.83 -24.02 -6.34
CA THR A 186 -20.08 -25.06 -7.34
C THR A 186 -19.47 -26.41 -6.92
N MET A 187 -18.26 -26.42 -6.36
CA MET A 187 -17.64 -27.65 -5.87
C MET A 187 -18.32 -28.20 -4.61
N LYS A 188 -18.82 -27.34 -3.71
CA LYS A 188 -19.63 -27.77 -2.56
C LYS A 188 -20.92 -28.46 -3.03
N ASP A 189 -21.61 -27.88 -4.01
CA ASP A 189 -22.84 -28.45 -4.57
C ASP A 189 -22.60 -29.82 -5.20
N TYR A 190 -21.55 -29.96 -6.02
CA TYR A 190 -21.16 -31.25 -6.61
C TYR A 190 -20.81 -32.29 -5.55
N LEU A 191 -20.04 -31.94 -4.52
CA LEU A 191 -19.67 -32.87 -3.45
C LEU A 191 -20.89 -33.28 -2.62
N ALA A 192 -21.82 -32.35 -2.36
CA ALA A 192 -23.06 -32.63 -1.64
C ALA A 192 -23.95 -33.59 -2.44
N GLU A 193 -24.08 -33.39 -3.76
CA GLU A 193 -24.83 -34.28 -4.64
C GLU A 193 -24.22 -35.69 -4.68
N MET A 194 -22.89 -35.78 -4.82
CA MET A 194 -22.19 -37.08 -4.78
C MET A 194 -22.39 -37.79 -3.45
N LEU A 195 -22.27 -37.07 -2.32
CA LEU A 195 -22.52 -37.63 -0.99
C LEU A 195 -23.97 -38.11 -0.83
N ARG A 196 -24.95 -37.40 -1.42
CA ARG A 196 -26.36 -37.79 -1.38
C ARG A 196 -26.62 -39.10 -2.13
N ILE A 197 -25.95 -39.32 -3.26
CA ILE A 197 -26.16 -40.49 -4.13
C ILE A 197 -25.32 -41.71 -3.67
N THR A 198 -24.24 -41.49 -2.92
CA THR A 198 -23.30 -42.53 -2.46
C THR A 198 -23.98 -43.71 -1.73
N PRO A 199 -24.94 -43.52 -0.81
CA PRO A 199 -25.61 -44.63 -0.12
C PRO A 199 -26.40 -45.55 -1.07
N GLU A 200 -27.03 -44.99 -2.11
CA GLU A 200 -27.79 -45.76 -3.09
C GLU A 200 -26.84 -46.57 -3.99
N LEU A 201 -25.74 -45.97 -4.43
CA LEU A 201 -24.71 -46.67 -5.20
C LEU A 201 -24.00 -47.77 -4.39
N SER A 202 -23.81 -47.57 -3.08
CA SER A 202 -23.25 -48.59 -2.20
C SER A 202 -24.19 -49.78 -2.04
N LYS A 203 -25.51 -49.54 -1.90
CA LYS A 203 -26.53 -50.60 -1.87
C LYS A 203 -26.63 -51.39 -3.18
N LEU A 204 -26.35 -50.74 -4.31
CA LEU A 204 -26.30 -51.37 -5.64
C LEU A 204 -25.00 -52.14 -5.91
N GLY A 205 -24.06 -52.20 -4.95
CA GLY A 205 -22.78 -52.89 -5.10
C GLY A 205 -21.78 -52.18 -6.01
N VAL A 206 -22.07 -50.93 -6.40
CA VAL A 206 -21.28 -50.15 -7.37
C VAL A 206 -20.14 -49.38 -6.69
N MET A 207 -20.23 -49.11 -5.38
CA MET A 207 -19.27 -48.24 -4.65
C MET A 207 -18.85 -48.81 -3.28
N SER A 208 -17.54 -48.73 -2.96
CA SER A 208 -16.99 -49.10 -1.64
C SER A 208 -17.10 -47.96 -0.62
N GLY A 209 -17.30 -48.28 0.67
CA GLY A 209 -17.45 -47.29 1.76
C GLY A 209 -16.29 -46.30 1.94
N ARG A 210 -15.12 -46.52 1.32
CA ARG A 210 -13.96 -45.61 1.33
C ARG A 210 -14.18 -44.31 0.54
N ILE A 211 -15.19 -44.26 -0.32
CA ILE A 211 -15.47 -43.08 -1.17
C ILE A 211 -16.19 -41.99 -0.39
N GLU A 212 -17.05 -42.33 0.57
CA GLU A 212 -17.70 -41.32 1.42
C GLU A 212 -16.68 -40.55 2.26
N GLU A 213 -15.68 -41.24 2.81
CA GLU A 213 -14.57 -40.63 3.54
C GLU A 213 -13.68 -39.78 2.63
N SER A 214 -13.41 -40.24 1.40
CA SER A 214 -12.71 -39.46 0.37
C SER A 214 -13.47 -38.18 -0.02
N LEU A 215 -14.80 -38.25 -0.17
CA LEU A 215 -15.64 -37.09 -0.49
C LEU A 215 -15.72 -36.10 0.68
N ARG A 216 -15.83 -36.58 1.91
CA ARG A 216 -15.74 -35.74 3.11
C ARG A 216 -14.37 -35.07 3.24
N THR A 217 -13.30 -35.79 2.91
CA THR A 217 -11.93 -35.25 2.90
C THR A 217 -11.77 -34.19 1.81
N ALA A 218 -12.27 -34.43 0.59
CA ALA A 218 -12.28 -33.45 -0.50
C ALA A 218 -13.10 -32.20 -0.14
N SER A 219 -14.24 -32.37 0.53
CA SER A 219 -15.07 -31.25 1.01
C SER A 219 -14.33 -30.37 2.03
N ARG A 220 -13.57 -30.99 2.95
CA ARG A 220 -12.72 -30.25 3.89
C ARG A 220 -11.56 -29.56 3.18
N ALA A 221 -10.86 -30.25 2.28
CA ALA A 221 -9.74 -29.69 1.52
C ALA A 221 -10.15 -28.53 0.62
N ASN A 222 -11.37 -28.57 0.05
CA ASN A 222 -11.89 -27.48 -0.78
C ASN A 222 -12.11 -26.17 0.00
N ARG A 223 -12.37 -26.24 1.30
CA ARG A 223 -12.50 -25.03 2.16
C ARG A 223 -11.17 -24.30 2.33
N THR A 224 -10.07 -25.04 2.32
CA THR A 224 -8.70 -24.53 2.51
C THR A 224 -7.88 -24.53 1.23
N ARG A 225 -8.54 -24.58 0.07
CA ARG A 225 -7.86 -24.60 -1.23
C ARG A 225 -7.04 -23.32 -1.39
N THR A 226 -5.74 -23.47 -1.62
CA THR A 226 -4.83 -22.36 -1.94
C THR A 226 -4.93 -22.01 -3.43
N PHE A 227 -4.72 -20.73 -3.75
CA PHE A 227 -4.79 -20.21 -5.12
C PHE A 227 -3.46 -19.57 -5.49
N ASP A 228 -2.64 -20.29 -6.27
CA ASP A 228 -1.24 -19.90 -6.55
C ASP A 228 -1.13 -18.55 -7.28
N TYR A 229 -2.07 -18.24 -8.18
CA TYR A 229 -2.11 -16.94 -8.88
C TYR A 229 -2.24 -15.74 -7.95
N THR A 230 -2.99 -15.86 -6.85
CA THR A 230 -3.14 -14.76 -5.88
C THR A 230 -1.83 -14.54 -5.12
N LYS A 231 -1.07 -15.62 -4.87
CA LYS A 231 0.23 -15.54 -4.20
C LYS A 231 1.27 -14.82 -5.07
N GLU A 232 1.34 -15.13 -6.35
CA GLU A 232 2.28 -14.46 -7.28
C GLU A 232 2.04 -12.94 -7.33
N LEU A 233 0.78 -12.51 -7.36
CA LEU A 233 0.43 -11.09 -7.31
C LEU A 233 0.81 -10.42 -5.99
N ILE A 234 0.62 -11.11 -4.86
CA ILE A 234 1.05 -10.60 -3.55
C ILE A 234 2.57 -10.43 -3.53
N ASP A 235 3.29 -11.45 -3.98
CA ASP A 235 4.75 -11.44 -4.00
C ASP A 235 5.30 -10.33 -4.93
N GLU A 236 4.62 -10.05 -6.05
CA GLU A 236 4.92 -8.90 -6.92
C GLU A 236 4.72 -7.57 -6.20
N ARG A 237 3.53 -7.35 -5.62
CA ARG A 237 3.18 -6.08 -4.96
C ARG A 237 4.00 -5.82 -3.70
N MET A 238 4.25 -6.84 -2.89
CA MET A 238 5.14 -6.73 -1.74
C MET A 238 6.54 -6.29 -2.15
N ARG A 239 7.06 -6.84 -3.25
CA ARG A 239 8.38 -6.47 -3.78
C ARG A 239 8.43 -5.03 -4.24
N GLU A 240 7.37 -4.53 -4.87
CA GLU A 240 7.23 -3.12 -5.24
C GLU A 240 7.25 -2.22 -4.00
N VAL A 241 6.44 -2.53 -2.99
CA VAL A 241 6.39 -1.76 -1.73
C VAL A 241 7.75 -1.74 -1.04
N GLU A 242 8.40 -2.90 -0.89
CA GLU A 242 9.72 -3.01 -0.28
C GLU A 242 10.78 -2.22 -1.06
N LEU A 243 10.72 -2.24 -2.40
CA LEU A 243 11.60 -1.45 -3.25
C LEU A 243 11.40 0.05 -3.00
N ILE A 244 10.15 0.51 -2.96
CA ILE A 244 9.81 1.92 -2.71
C ILE A 244 10.33 2.37 -1.34
N ASP A 245 10.12 1.57 -0.30
CA ASP A 245 10.59 1.89 1.06
C ASP A 245 12.12 1.95 1.13
N ARG A 246 12.83 1.03 0.47
CA ARG A 246 14.30 1.06 0.37
C ARG A 246 14.80 2.30 -0.38
N MET A 247 14.16 2.64 -1.50
CA MET A 247 14.50 3.85 -2.26
C MET A 247 14.24 5.12 -1.45
N ARG A 248 13.17 5.15 -0.66
CA ARG A 248 12.89 6.24 0.28
C ARG A 248 13.96 6.36 1.35
N SER A 249 14.43 5.25 1.91
CA SER A 249 15.53 5.24 2.87
C SER A 249 16.84 5.77 2.28
N ILE A 250 17.17 5.38 1.04
CA ILE A 250 18.33 5.93 0.30
C ILE A 250 18.15 7.43 0.07
N GLY A 251 16.99 7.85 -0.43
CA GLY A 251 16.68 9.26 -0.69
C GLY A 251 16.73 10.12 0.57
N ALA A 252 16.22 9.64 1.70
CA ALA A 252 16.31 10.33 2.99
C ALA A 252 17.77 10.51 3.43
N THR A 253 18.58 9.45 3.30
CA THR A 253 20.02 9.52 3.59
C THR A 253 20.73 10.56 2.73
N VAL A 254 20.44 10.57 1.41
CA VAL A 254 20.98 11.57 0.48
C VAL A 254 20.59 12.99 0.90
N LYS A 255 19.31 13.21 1.16
CA LYS A 255 18.78 14.54 1.52
C LYS A 255 19.30 15.06 2.85
N GLU A 256 19.54 14.18 3.82
CA GLU A 256 20.08 14.56 5.14
C GLU A 256 21.60 14.79 5.10
N ALA A 257 22.33 14.02 4.30
CA ALA A 257 23.79 14.05 4.29
C ALA A 257 24.40 15.02 3.26
N LEU A 258 23.66 15.40 2.21
CA LEU A 258 24.19 16.16 1.08
C LEU A 258 23.45 17.48 0.88
N THR A 259 24.23 18.56 0.70
CA THR A 259 23.73 19.89 0.32
C THR A 259 23.96 20.23 -1.15
N GLU A 260 24.91 19.53 -1.78
CA GLU A 260 25.29 19.68 -3.19
C GLU A 260 25.53 18.29 -3.80
N ALA A 261 25.39 18.17 -5.12
CA ALA A 261 25.62 16.90 -5.81
C ALA A 261 27.07 16.44 -5.59
N PRO A 262 27.30 15.22 -5.06
CA PRO A 262 28.64 14.74 -4.79
C PRO A 262 29.36 14.44 -6.10
N HIS A 263 30.59 14.91 -6.22
CA HIS A 263 31.46 14.65 -7.36
C HIS A 263 32.81 14.14 -6.86
N MET A 264 33.25 12.98 -7.35
CA MET A 264 34.50 12.36 -6.97
C MET A 264 35.19 11.74 -8.19
N PRO A 265 36.47 12.04 -8.45
CA PRO A 265 37.26 11.32 -9.42
C PRO A 265 37.35 9.83 -9.06
N LEU A 266 37.34 8.95 -10.06
CA LEU A 266 37.34 7.50 -9.84
C LEU A 266 38.54 7.01 -9.03
N ASP A 267 39.70 7.67 -9.17
CA ASP A 267 40.93 7.31 -8.46
C ASP A 267 40.86 7.61 -6.95
N ASP A 268 39.94 8.48 -6.53
CA ASP A 268 39.75 8.89 -5.13
C ASP A 268 38.68 8.04 -4.41
N ILE A 269 37.95 7.19 -5.15
CA ILE A 269 36.93 6.30 -4.60
C ILE A 269 37.59 5.16 -3.86
N SER A 270 37.10 4.85 -2.65
CA SER A 270 37.66 3.73 -1.89
C SER A 270 37.51 2.41 -2.67
N GLY A 271 38.50 1.52 -2.57
CA GLY A 271 38.45 0.23 -3.28
C GLY A 271 37.25 -0.65 -2.88
N THR A 272 36.67 -0.42 -1.70
CA THR A 272 35.43 -1.07 -1.24
C THR A 272 34.20 -0.52 -1.95
N ASP A 273 34.16 0.80 -2.13
CA ASP A 273 33.08 1.54 -2.82
C ASP A 273 33.12 1.29 -4.34
N MET A 274 34.32 1.17 -4.93
CA MET A 274 34.50 0.86 -6.35
C MET A 274 33.86 -0.48 -6.76
N ARG A 275 33.77 -1.45 -5.83
CA ARG A 275 33.05 -2.71 -6.10
C ARG A 275 31.56 -2.47 -6.32
N MET A 276 30.96 -1.54 -5.57
CA MET A 276 29.55 -1.18 -5.75
C MET A 276 29.30 -0.58 -7.13
N PHE A 277 30.20 0.26 -7.63
CA PHE A 277 30.12 0.79 -9.00
C PHE A 277 30.22 -0.32 -10.07
N THR A 278 31.07 -1.32 -9.85
CA THR A 278 31.18 -2.47 -10.77
C THR A 278 29.86 -3.23 -10.85
N HIS A 279 29.21 -3.44 -9.72
CA HIS A 279 27.92 -4.13 -9.67
C HIS A 279 26.79 -3.27 -10.25
N LEU A 280 26.78 -1.97 -9.94
CA LEU A 280 25.84 -0.99 -10.48
C LEU A 280 25.91 -0.92 -12.01
N LYS A 281 27.12 -1.00 -12.59
CA LYS A 281 27.31 -1.09 -14.04
C LYS A 281 26.60 -2.32 -14.63
N GLY A 282 26.76 -3.48 -14.00
CA GLY A 282 26.07 -4.70 -14.40
C GLY A 282 24.53 -4.58 -14.29
N LEU A 283 24.04 -3.84 -13.30
CA LEU A 283 22.61 -3.51 -13.16
C LEU A 283 22.13 -2.64 -14.33
N VAL A 284 22.87 -1.58 -14.68
CA VAL A 284 22.52 -0.66 -15.79
C VAL A 284 22.51 -1.39 -17.13
N GLU A 285 23.48 -2.24 -17.40
CA GLU A 285 23.54 -3.02 -18.66
C GLU A 285 22.32 -3.95 -18.81
N LYS A 286 21.97 -4.67 -17.74
CA LYS A 286 20.78 -5.54 -17.71
C LYS A 286 19.49 -4.73 -17.81
N GLY A 287 19.36 -3.66 -17.04
CA GLY A 287 18.18 -2.79 -17.02
C GLY A 287 17.93 -2.12 -18.37
N THR A 288 18.98 -1.64 -19.01
CA THR A 288 18.91 -1.07 -20.38
C THR A 288 18.43 -2.12 -21.39
N THR A 289 18.94 -3.34 -21.29
CA THR A 289 18.49 -4.45 -22.16
C THR A 289 17.01 -4.78 -21.94
N MET A 290 16.56 -4.81 -20.69
CA MET A 290 15.15 -5.10 -20.36
C MET A 290 14.20 -4.00 -20.80
N SER A 291 14.59 -2.74 -20.64
CA SER A 291 13.82 -1.58 -21.12
C SER A 291 13.65 -1.64 -22.65
N VAL A 292 14.74 -1.87 -23.40
CA VAL A 292 14.69 -1.98 -24.87
C VAL A 292 13.87 -3.19 -25.36
N THR A 293 13.85 -4.28 -24.60
CA THR A 293 13.12 -5.52 -24.96
C THR A 293 11.68 -5.56 -24.45
N GLY A 294 11.18 -4.50 -23.81
CA GLY A 294 9.81 -4.41 -23.30
C GLY A 294 9.54 -5.30 -22.09
N ARG A 295 10.58 -5.67 -21.32
CA ARG A 295 10.50 -6.48 -20.10
C ARG A 295 10.59 -5.60 -18.84
N ALA A 296 9.93 -4.44 -18.87
CA ALA A 296 10.00 -3.44 -17.81
C ALA A 296 9.56 -3.97 -16.44
N SER A 297 8.61 -4.91 -16.39
CA SER A 297 8.14 -5.52 -15.14
C SER A 297 9.24 -6.30 -14.40
N GLU A 298 10.26 -6.80 -15.10
CA GLU A 298 11.38 -7.52 -14.48
C GLU A 298 12.43 -6.59 -13.88
N ILE A 299 12.44 -5.31 -14.28
CA ILE A 299 13.36 -4.30 -13.76
C ILE A 299 13.13 -4.10 -12.26
N VAL A 300 11.87 -4.08 -11.80
CA VAL A 300 11.51 -3.99 -10.38
C VAL A 300 12.17 -5.12 -9.58
N ALA A 301 12.09 -6.35 -10.07
CA ALA A 301 12.69 -7.50 -9.39
C ALA A 301 14.21 -7.42 -9.37
N MET A 302 14.83 -6.99 -10.47
CA MET A 302 16.28 -6.82 -10.57
C MET A 302 16.81 -5.74 -9.62
N VAL A 303 16.20 -4.55 -9.61
CA VAL A 303 16.60 -3.45 -8.74
C VAL A 303 16.37 -3.84 -7.28
N SER A 304 15.22 -4.45 -6.96
CA SER A 304 14.92 -4.92 -5.61
C SER A 304 15.97 -5.92 -5.10
N ALA A 305 16.37 -6.88 -5.92
CA ALA A 305 17.41 -7.85 -5.59
C ALA A 305 18.77 -7.18 -5.38
N PHE A 306 19.18 -6.27 -6.27
CA PHE A 306 20.44 -5.53 -6.12
C PHE A 306 20.49 -4.74 -4.80
N LEU A 307 19.40 -4.05 -4.44
CA LEU A 307 19.34 -3.35 -3.16
C LEU A 307 19.40 -4.34 -1.99
N ALA A 308 18.64 -5.43 -2.04
CA ALA A 308 18.55 -6.42 -0.96
C ALA A 308 19.86 -7.16 -0.70
N ASP A 309 20.51 -7.60 -1.78
CA ASP A 309 21.58 -8.59 -1.72
C ASP A 309 22.96 -7.92 -1.76
N GLU A 310 23.04 -6.68 -2.23
CA GLU A 310 24.31 -5.99 -2.43
C GLU A 310 24.41 -4.68 -1.64
N LEU A 311 23.51 -3.71 -1.88
CA LEU A 311 23.63 -2.38 -1.27
C LEU A 311 23.40 -2.39 0.24
N PHE A 312 22.25 -2.87 0.70
CA PHE A 312 21.92 -2.82 2.14
C PHE A 312 22.87 -3.66 2.99
N PRO A 313 23.26 -4.90 2.59
CA PRO A 313 24.29 -5.65 3.29
C PRO A 313 25.65 -4.95 3.34
N TYR A 314 25.99 -4.20 2.28
CA TYR A 314 27.20 -3.38 2.27
C TYR A 314 27.13 -2.24 3.30
N LEU A 315 25.99 -1.52 3.35
CA LEU A 315 25.74 -0.42 4.27
C LEU A 315 25.72 -0.87 5.74
N GLU A 316 24.98 -1.93 6.06
CA GLU A 316 24.85 -2.48 7.41
C GLU A 316 26.15 -3.08 7.94
N GLY A 317 26.95 -3.71 7.07
CA GLY A 317 28.15 -4.42 7.49
C GLY A 317 29.41 -3.55 7.61
N LYS A 318 29.75 -2.83 6.53
CA LYS A 318 31.09 -2.22 6.38
C LYS A 318 31.09 -0.70 6.31
N ALA A 319 29.92 -0.10 6.13
CA ALA A 319 29.77 1.32 5.81
C ALA A 319 29.05 2.12 6.90
N GLN A 320 28.50 1.50 7.94
CA GLN A 320 27.73 2.18 8.99
C GLN A 320 28.55 3.25 9.75
N ASP A 321 29.76 2.93 10.18
CA ASP A 321 30.65 3.90 10.86
C ASP A 321 31.09 5.02 9.91
N ARG A 322 31.32 4.69 8.64
CA ARG A 322 31.70 5.65 7.59
C ARG A 322 30.54 6.58 7.23
N LEU A 323 29.31 6.08 7.22
CA LEU A 323 28.11 6.87 6.98
C LEU A 323 27.91 7.88 8.11
N SER A 324 28.11 7.44 9.36
CA SER A 324 28.07 8.32 10.54
C SER A 324 29.16 9.40 10.49
N ALA A 325 30.32 9.07 9.90
CA ALA A 325 31.42 10.00 9.67
C ALA A 325 31.25 10.86 8.40
N MET A 326 30.14 10.74 7.67
CA MET A 326 29.87 11.44 6.41
C MET A 326 31.00 11.26 5.38
N ASP A 327 31.48 10.02 5.23
CA ASP A 327 32.54 9.67 4.28
C ASP A 327 32.15 10.06 2.83
N PRO A 328 32.91 10.94 2.15
CA PRO A 328 32.53 11.45 0.83
C PRO A 328 32.43 10.37 -0.25
N SER A 329 33.28 9.33 -0.19
CA SER A 329 33.26 8.25 -1.18
C SER A 329 32.02 7.39 -1.02
N LEU A 330 31.60 7.12 0.22
CA LEU A 330 30.38 6.38 0.49
C LEU A 330 29.13 7.18 0.12
N LEU A 331 29.09 8.48 0.45
CA LEU A 331 27.96 9.34 0.09
C LEU A 331 27.81 9.47 -1.44
N TYR A 332 28.92 9.53 -2.18
CA TYR A 332 28.92 9.49 -3.64
C TYR A 332 28.29 8.18 -4.17
N VAL A 333 28.66 7.02 -3.60
CA VAL A 333 28.04 5.73 -3.97
C VAL A 333 26.54 5.73 -3.71
N ILE A 334 26.11 6.11 -2.51
CA ILE A 334 24.69 6.09 -2.11
C ILE A 334 23.87 6.99 -3.05
N TYR A 335 24.39 8.19 -3.35
CA TYR A 335 23.79 9.12 -4.30
C TYR A 335 23.65 8.51 -5.69
N THR A 336 24.75 8.03 -6.29
CA THR A 336 24.75 7.51 -7.66
C THR A 336 23.90 6.25 -7.79
N VAL A 337 23.97 5.34 -6.81
CA VAL A 337 23.12 4.15 -6.77
C VAL A 337 21.64 4.55 -6.70
N GLY A 338 21.29 5.48 -5.80
CA GLY A 338 19.92 5.96 -5.64
C GLY A 338 19.36 6.54 -6.93
N LEU A 339 20.07 7.49 -7.55
CA LEU A 339 19.62 8.12 -8.78
C LEU A 339 19.52 7.13 -9.95
N THR A 340 20.48 6.21 -10.06
CA THR A 340 20.48 5.16 -11.10
C THR A 340 19.29 4.23 -10.94
N CYS A 341 19.00 3.76 -9.72
CA CYS A 341 17.86 2.89 -9.45
C CYS A 341 16.53 3.60 -9.74
N LEU A 342 16.38 4.87 -9.35
CA LEU A 342 15.20 5.68 -9.71
C LEU A 342 15.01 5.75 -11.22
N LYS A 343 16.09 5.98 -11.97
CA LYS A 343 16.01 6.11 -13.42
C LYS A 343 15.64 4.80 -14.11
N LEU A 344 16.12 3.65 -13.60
CA LEU A 344 15.71 2.33 -14.08
C LEU A 344 14.24 2.03 -13.74
N MET A 345 13.76 2.48 -12.58
CA MET A 345 12.36 2.31 -12.15
C MET A 345 11.38 3.23 -12.88
N ALA A 346 11.85 4.27 -13.59
CA ALA A 346 10.99 5.27 -14.21
C ALA A 346 10.05 4.72 -15.29
N GLU A 347 10.40 3.60 -15.93
CA GLU A 347 9.52 2.93 -16.88
C GLU A 347 8.43 2.07 -16.21
N PRO A 348 8.76 1.12 -15.30
CA PRO A 348 7.73 0.32 -14.64
C PRO A 348 6.91 1.08 -13.58
N LEU A 349 7.47 2.12 -12.94
CA LEU A 349 6.86 2.87 -11.85
C LEU A 349 7.06 4.39 -12.05
N PRO A 350 6.47 5.00 -13.10
CA PRO A 350 6.76 6.37 -13.50
C PRO A 350 6.39 7.40 -12.44
N SER A 351 5.17 7.35 -11.91
CA SER A 351 4.69 8.30 -10.90
C SER A 351 5.51 8.25 -9.62
N VAL A 352 5.79 7.04 -9.14
CA VAL A 352 6.56 6.81 -7.91
C VAL A 352 8.00 7.30 -8.06
N SER A 353 8.64 6.97 -9.20
CA SER A 353 10.03 7.36 -9.46
C SER A 353 10.17 8.87 -9.56
N GLU A 354 9.20 9.55 -10.19
CA GLU A 354 9.15 11.01 -10.26
C GLU A 354 8.95 11.64 -8.87
N GLU A 355 8.03 11.12 -8.05
CA GLU A 355 7.81 11.62 -6.69
C GLU A 355 9.08 11.51 -5.83
N LEU A 356 9.73 10.34 -5.83
CA LEU A 356 10.96 10.12 -5.08
C LEU A 356 12.10 11.02 -5.58
N TYR A 357 12.22 11.22 -6.89
CA TYR A 357 13.18 12.15 -7.48
C TYR A 357 12.93 13.59 -7.01
N VAL A 358 11.69 14.08 -7.14
CA VAL A 358 11.31 15.45 -6.74
C VAL A 358 11.56 15.67 -5.25
N THR A 359 11.31 14.65 -4.43
CA THR A 359 11.40 14.75 -2.97
C THR A 359 12.84 14.75 -2.45
N TYR A 360 13.73 13.96 -3.07
CA TYR A 360 15.05 13.65 -2.51
C TYR A 360 16.25 14.07 -3.38
N PHE A 361 16.10 14.16 -4.71
CA PHE A 361 17.23 14.34 -5.62
C PHE A 361 17.17 15.64 -6.44
N LYS A 362 15.97 16.21 -6.65
CA LYS A 362 15.77 17.37 -7.53
C LYS A 362 16.59 18.60 -7.14
N GLU A 363 16.77 18.86 -5.85
CA GLU A 363 17.57 20.01 -5.38
C GLU A 363 19.06 19.84 -5.70
N LEU A 364 19.55 18.60 -5.78
CA LEU A 364 20.94 18.27 -6.09
C LEU A 364 21.19 18.24 -7.60
N GLU A 365 20.30 17.61 -8.37
CA GLU A 365 20.41 17.46 -9.84
C GLU A 365 20.03 18.74 -10.60
N GLY A 366 19.12 19.56 -10.06
CA GLY A 366 18.62 20.77 -10.70
C GLY A 366 17.71 20.55 -11.92
N ALA A 367 17.57 19.31 -12.41
CA ALA A 367 16.66 19.00 -13.51
C ALA A 367 15.19 19.04 -13.05
N PRO A 368 14.26 19.56 -13.88
CA PRO A 368 12.86 19.80 -13.46
C PRO A 368 12.07 18.50 -13.19
N SER A 369 12.46 17.39 -13.82
CA SER A 369 11.84 16.07 -13.75
C SER A 369 12.89 14.97 -13.95
N LEU A 370 12.61 13.76 -13.43
CA LEU A 370 13.45 12.58 -13.61
C LEU A 370 13.62 12.23 -15.09
N ALA A 371 12.62 12.53 -15.93
CA ALA A 371 12.70 12.32 -17.37
C ALA A 371 13.86 13.09 -18.03
N ALA A 372 14.16 14.28 -17.52
CA ALA A 372 15.23 15.14 -18.02
C ALA A 372 16.63 14.75 -17.50
N VAL A 373 16.70 13.93 -16.44
CA VAL A 373 17.96 13.33 -15.99
C VAL A 373 18.45 12.37 -17.07
N PRO A 374 19.73 12.43 -17.49
CA PRO A 374 20.29 11.52 -18.47
C PRO A 374 20.11 10.06 -18.06
N TRP A 375 19.97 9.17 -19.05
CA TRP A 375 20.03 7.73 -18.75
C TRP A 375 21.38 7.41 -18.10
N PRO A 376 21.43 6.52 -17.09
CA PRO A 376 22.68 6.15 -16.45
C PRO A 376 23.58 5.56 -17.53
N SER A 377 24.67 6.25 -17.85
CA SER A 377 25.63 5.72 -18.80
C SER A 377 26.39 4.61 -18.08
N ALA A 378 26.73 3.53 -18.79
CA ALA A 378 27.62 2.49 -18.26
C ALA A 378 29.06 2.99 -18.02
N VAL A 379 29.26 4.30 -17.99
CA VAL A 379 30.54 4.99 -18.04
C VAL A 379 31.03 5.17 -16.62
N LEU A 380 31.79 4.15 -16.20
CA LEU A 380 33.17 4.40 -15.83
C LEU A 380 33.96 4.83 -17.07
#